data_AF-A0A9D7P905-F1
#
_entry.id   AF-A0A9D7P905-F1
#
_cell.length_a   1.000
_cell.length_b   1.000
_cell.length_c   1.000
_cell.angle_alpha   90.00
_cell.angle_beta   90.00
_cell.angle_gamma   90.00
#
_symmetry.space_group_name_H-M   'P 1'
#
loop_
_entity.id
_entity.type
_entity.pdbx_description
1 polymer ?
#
loop_
_entity_poly.entity_id
_entity_poly.type
_entity_poly.pdbx_seq_one_letter_code
_entity_poly.pdbx_strand_id
1 'polypeptide(L)'
;MSTLRVLDPQTAERLPDGRAPRPTPYLNDRVLVRGLPGLSRDIPLKALTDVAEELGLEVRIHETPGVERAREGRDIEVLDRIWVTSVELVSPANTPVDAWPILLAARRRLTQPQLIRRLDRLEHLKRLRVARQLQLDHVMSVAGYESMPYYVPLPYYVPLPYYVPLPYYVPLPVQPAGEYQHPGSGGRTPVAVVLDDPACRARELKRAPLVVVPDSGLGPHPWFADENRITEKVSAQGLTLGIGGDLPQTTPSEPGNPLDGSVAPYRGHATFIAGLIRQTCPEARIQVVHMLDDAGTVPEGALIPVLTKLLERQLDILAGSGDEADLIDVISLSLGYYHEDPKDQLEDAPLRNVLQEFGRLGVAVVASAGNQSTTDKLYPAAFSGQTEAFDVGRVPLVSVGALNPDGTVAYFSNDGDWVGCWRPGAALVSTLPTDIDGELEPRARRTFDPATGLAGTAKGRTRATIDPDNFSGGFGTWSGTSFAGPVLAGQIAARLADDPTLAEVDQTSAVERAWRAVSAEVGWTP
;
A
#
# COMPACT_ATOMS: atom_id res chain seq x y z
N MET A 1 -8.66 -15.46 -16.63
CA MET A 1 -8.46 -14.26 -15.79
C MET A 1 -7.91 -14.75 -14.47
N SER A 2 -6.82 -14.18 -13.99
CA SER A 2 -6.31 -14.44 -12.66
C SER A 2 -7.40 -14.16 -11.63
N THR A 3 -7.51 -15.01 -10.63
CA THR A 3 -8.51 -14.90 -9.56
C THR A 3 -7.81 -14.77 -8.22
N LEU A 4 -8.38 -13.92 -7.37
CA LEU A 4 -7.93 -13.81 -5.99
C LEU A 4 -8.21 -15.13 -5.27
N ARG A 5 -7.18 -15.71 -4.66
CA ARG A 5 -7.27 -16.83 -3.74
C ARG A 5 -6.74 -16.44 -2.39
N VAL A 6 -7.16 -17.17 -1.38
CA VAL A 6 -6.69 -16.95 -0.03
C VAL A 6 -6.25 -18.28 0.56
N LEU A 7 -5.02 -18.35 1.08
CA LEU A 7 -4.48 -19.59 1.65
C LEU A 7 -5.31 -20.00 2.88
N ASP A 8 -5.88 -21.20 2.83
CA ASP A 8 -6.60 -21.80 3.95
C ASP A 8 -5.65 -22.69 4.77
N PRO A 9 -5.33 -22.33 6.03
CA PRO A 9 -4.45 -23.13 6.88
C PRO A 9 -4.93 -24.57 7.14
N GLN A 10 -6.22 -24.87 6.93
CA GLN A 10 -6.78 -26.20 7.19
C GLN A 10 -6.55 -27.16 6.02
N THR A 11 -6.65 -26.66 4.79
CA THR A 11 -6.64 -27.48 3.56
C THR A 11 -5.39 -27.32 2.73
N ALA A 12 -4.65 -26.20 2.87
CA ALA A 12 -3.45 -25.94 2.10
C ALA A 12 -2.31 -26.91 2.42
N GLU A 13 -1.50 -27.19 1.41
CA GLU A 13 -0.27 -27.96 1.57
C GLU A 13 0.65 -27.34 2.63
N ARG A 14 1.24 -28.19 3.48
CA ARG A 14 2.07 -27.76 4.61
C ARG A 14 3.40 -27.16 4.14
N LEU A 15 3.91 -26.23 4.94
CA LEU A 15 5.28 -25.71 4.79
C LEU A 15 6.31 -26.85 4.89
N PRO A 16 7.55 -26.66 4.39
CA PRO A 16 8.57 -27.71 4.39
C PRO A 16 8.88 -28.31 5.77
N ASP A 17 8.65 -27.57 6.85
CA ASP A 17 8.84 -28.03 8.23
C ASP A 17 7.59 -28.65 8.87
N GLY A 18 6.54 -28.88 8.07
CA GLY A 18 5.29 -29.53 8.47
C GLY A 18 4.25 -28.60 9.11
N ARG A 19 4.56 -27.31 9.32
CA ARG A 19 3.58 -26.34 9.84
C ARG A 19 2.51 -26.00 8.82
N ALA A 20 1.34 -25.60 9.33
CA ALA A 20 0.32 -24.95 8.51
C ALA A 20 0.82 -23.58 8.03
N PRO A 21 0.57 -23.19 6.77
CA PRO A 21 0.76 -21.81 6.36
C PRO A 21 -0.23 -20.90 7.10
N ARG A 22 0.13 -19.64 7.25
CA ARG A 22 -0.78 -18.58 7.67
C ARG A 22 -1.67 -18.16 6.51
N PRO A 23 -2.86 -17.66 6.82
CA PRO A 23 -3.73 -17.18 5.79
C PRO A 23 -3.20 -15.92 5.10
N THR A 24 -3.19 -15.93 3.76
CA THR A 24 -2.76 -14.76 2.97
C THR A 24 -3.43 -14.77 1.59
N PRO A 25 -3.87 -13.61 1.09
CA PRO A 25 -4.40 -13.46 -0.26
C PRO A 25 -3.29 -13.43 -1.32
N TYR A 26 -3.49 -14.10 -2.44
CA TYR A 26 -2.56 -14.19 -3.56
C TYR A 26 -3.30 -14.42 -4.88
N LEU A 27 -2.65 -14.12 -6.00
CA LEU A 27 -3.17 -14.47 -7.32
C LEU A 27 -2.95 -15.97 -7.58
N ASN A 28 -4.05 -16.68 -7.86
CA ASN A 28 -4.06 -18.14 -7.92
C ASN A 28 -3.13 -18.77 -8.97
N ASP A 29 -2.82 -18.03 -10.03
CA ASP A 29 -2.06 -18.50 -11.18
C ASP A 29 -0.72 -17.75 -11.34
N ARG A 30 -0.30 -16.96 -10.36
CA ARG A 30 0.94 -16.17 -10.43
C ARG A 30 1.97 -16.58 -9.40
N VAL A 31 3.21 -16.68 -9.85
CA VAL A 31 4.41 -16.80 -9.01
C VAL A 31 5.37 -15.69 -9.41
N LEU A 32 5.92 -15.00 -8.42
CA LEU A 32 6.94 -13.99 -8.63
C LEU A 32 8.33 -14.64 -8.56
N VAL A 33 9.16 -14.33 -9.55
CA VAL A 33 10.55 -14.76 -9.59
C VAL A 33 11.45 -13.55 -9.52
N ARG A 34 12.26 -13.49 -8.45
CA ARG A 34 13.24 -12.42 -8.26
C ARG A 34 14.50 -12.67 -9.07
N GLY A 35 15.03 -11.60 -9.65
CA GLY A 35 16.27 -11.58 -10.40
C GLY A 35 16.10 -10.91 -11.76
N LEU A 36 17.19 -10.41 -12.32
CA LEU A 36 17.20 -9.94 -13.70
C LEU A 36 17.23 -11.13 -14.68
N PRO A 37 16.57 -11.00 -15.85
CA PRO A 37 16.70 -11.94 -16.96
C PRO A 37 18.16 -12.17 -17.38
N GLY A 38 18.58 -13.43 -17.51
CA GLY A 38 19.97 -13.76 -17.87
C GLY A 38 20.94 -13.76 -16.69
N LEU A 39 20.46 -13.54 -15.46
CA LEU A 39 21.25 -13.47 -14.24
C LEU A 39 20.65 -14.36 -13.13
N SER A 40 20.35 -13.80 -11.95
CA SER A 40 19.96 -14.57 -10.78
C SER A 40 18.57 -15.21 -10.89
N ARG A 41 17.76 -14.77 -11.87
CA ARG A 41 16.40 -15.27 -12.14
C ARG A 41 16.35 -16.64 -12.82
N ASP A 42 17.35 -16.97 -13.62
CA ASP A 42 17.20 -18.06 -14.60
C ASP A 42 17.10 -19.45 -13.92
N ILE A 43 17.84 -19.65 -12.84
CA ILE A 43 17.82 -20.90 -12.06
C ILE A 43 16.45 -21.14 -11.40
N PRO A 44 15.90 -20.21 -10.59
CA PRO A 44 14.59 -20.42 -9.97
C PRO A 44 13.47 -20.48 -11.02
N LEU A 45 13.52 -19.65 -12.08
CA LEU A 45 12.55 -19.70 -13.17
C LEU A 45 12.53 -21.07 -13.85
N LYS A 46 13.70 -21.62 -14.18
CA LYS A 46 13.79 -22.96 -14.78
C LYS A 46 13.16 -24.03 -13.87
N ALA A 47 13.44 -23.99 -12.57
CA ALA A 47 12.86 -24.95 -11.64
C ALA A 47 11.32 -24.86 -11.57
N LEU A 48 10.77 -23.64 -11.63
CA LEU A 48 9.34 -23.40 -11.69
C LEU A 48 8.73 -23.92 -13.00
N THR A 49 9.37 -23.62 -14.14
CA THR A 49 8.93 -24.10 -15.46
C THR A 49 8.93 -25.62 -15.56
N ASP A 50 10.01 -26.28 -15.12
CA ASP A 50 10.11 -27.74 -15.14
C ASP A 50 9.00 -28.40 -14.29
N VAL A 51 8.61 -27.79 -13.16
CA VAL A 51 7.49 -28.28 -12.32
C VAL A 51 6.14 -28.04 -13.00
N ALA A 52 5.94 -26.86 -13.60
CA ALA A 52 4.71 -26.53 -14.31
C ALA A 52 4.46 -27.49 -15.49
N GLU A 53 5.50 -27.76 -16.30
CA GLU A 53 5.43 -28.69 -17.43
C GLU A 53 5.09 -30.13 -16.99
N GLU A 54 5.69 -30.61 -15.90
CA GLU A 54 5.38 -31.93 -15.32
C GLU A 54 3.92 -32.07 -14.88
N LEU A 55 3.29 -30.94 -14.52
CA LEU A 55 1.87 -30.86 -14.15
C LEU A 55 0.95 -30.56 -15.35
N GLY A 56 1.50 -30.46 -16.57
CA GLY A 56 0.74 -30.16 -17.78
C GLY A 56 0.28 -28.71 -17.88
N LEU A 57 0.97 -27.78 -17.23
CA LEU A 57 0.70 -26.34 -17.27
C LEU A 57 1.63 -25.65 -18.27
N GLU A 58 1.11 -24.62 -18.93
CA GLU A 58 1.88 -23.69 -19.73
C GLU A 58 2.38 -22.53 -18.85
N VAL A 59 3.54 -21.97 -19.21
CA VAL A 59 4.15 -20.85 -18.49
C VAL A 59 4.19 -19.63 -19.40
N ARG A 60 3.60 -18.51 -18.95
CA ARG A 60 3.72 -17.20 -19.62
C ARG A 60 4.49 -16.24 -18.74
N ILE A 61 5.53 -15.64 -19.31
CA ILE A 61 6.42 -14.72 -18.61
C ILE A 61 5.98 -13.29 -18.92
N HIS A 62 5.74 -12.51 -17.87
CA HIS A 62 5.39 -11.10 -17.96
C HIS A 62 6.60 -10.28 -17.50
N GLU A 63 7.34 -9.76 -18.47
CA GLU A 63 8.53 -8.95 -18.22
C GLU A 63 8.18 -7.52 -17.89
N THR A 64 8.84 -6.95 -16.88
CA THR A 64 8.78 -5.52 -16.59
C THR A 64 9.39 -4.74 -17.77
N PRO A 65 8.72 -3.73 -18.34
CA PRO A 65 9.27 -2.95 -19.45
C PRO A 65 10.67 -2.38 -19.13
N GLY A 66 11.56 -2.35 -20.12
CA GLY A 66 12.92 -1.80 -19.96
C GLY A 66 13.96 -2.77 -19.39
N VAL A 67 13.71 -4.08 -19.38
CA VAL A 67 14.68 -5.13 -19.01
C VAL A 67 16.05 -4.91 -19.64
N GLU A 68 16.12 -4.65 -20.95
CA GLU A 68 17.43 -4.57 -21.63
C GLU A 68 18.28 -3.41 -21.12
N ARG A 69 17.65 -2.24 -20.89
CA ARG A 69 18.31 -1.10 -20.27
C ARG A 69 18.83 -1.44 -18.87
N ALA A 70 18.06 -2.18 -18.07
CA ALA A 70 18.47 -2.60 -16.73
C ALA A 70 19.67 -3.57 -16.77
N ARG A 71 19.74 -4.45 -17.77
CA ARG A 71 20.83 -5.43 -17.95
C ARG A 71 22.13 -4.81 -18.46
N GLU A 72 22.04 -3.78 -19.30
CA GLU A 72 23.20 -3.07 -19.86
C GLU A 72 23.62 -1.87 -18.98
N GLY A 73 22.83 -1.55 -17.97
CA GLY A 73 22.98 -0.39 -17.11
C GLY A 73 24.08 -0.54 -16.06
N ARG A 74 24.51 0.61 -15.52
CA ARG A 74 25.54 0.72 -14.48
C ARG A 74 25.12 0.11 -13.14
N ASP A 75 23.82 0.01 -12.87
CA ASP A 75 23.25 -0.42 -11.58
C ASP A 75 22.76 -1.88 -11.61
N ILE A 76 23.28 -2.70 -12.54
CA ILE A 76 22.86 -4.09 -12.77
C ILE A 76 22.82 -4.94 -11.49
N GLU A 77 23.80 -4.78 -10.58
CA GLU A 77 23.85 -5.54 -9.33
C GLU A 77 22.72 -5.15 -8.36
N VAL A 78 22.33 -3.87 -8.34
CA VAL A 78 21.20 -3.38 -7.54
C VAL A 78 19.91 -3.90 -8.15
N LEU A 79 19.77 -3.75 -9.46
CA LEU A 79 18.58 -4.16 -10.20
C LEU A 79 18.37 -5.68 -10.12
N ASP A 80 19.41 -6.52 -10.23
CA ASP A 80 19.29 -7.97 -10.07
C ASP A 80 18.75 -8.38 -8.69
N ARG A 81 19.00 -7.60 -7.63
CA ARG A 81 18.48 -7.88 -6.28
C ARG A 81 17.01 -7.54 -6.07
N ILE A 82 16.45 -6.63 -6.87
CA ILE A 82 15.10 -6.10 -6.67
C ILE A 82 14.15 -6.43 -7.82
N TRP A 83 14.68 -6.79 -8.99
CA TRP A 83 13.88 -7.06 -10.17
C TRP A 83 12.97 -8.25 -9.93
N VAL A 84 11.71 -8.10 -10.33
CA VAL A 84 10.71 -9.15 -10.23
C VAL A 84 10.11 -9.39 -11.60
N THR A 85 9.96 -10.67 -11.92
CA THR A 85 9.23 -11.16 -13.08
C THR A 85 7.98 -11.90 -12.61
N SER A 86 6.82 -11.53 -13.15
CA SER A 86 5.58 -12.25 -12.89
C SER A 86 5.46 -13.42 -13.87
N VAL A 87 5.27 -14.62 -13.33
CA VAL A 87 5.10 -15.85 -14.09
C VAL A 87 3.66 -16.33 -13.96
N GLU A 88 2.93 -16.38 -15.07
CA GLU A 88 1.57 -16.89 -15.16
C GLU A 88 1.58 -18.38 -15.48
N LEU A 89 0.84 -19.15 -14.69
CA LEU A 89 0.66 -20.58 -14.81
C LEU A 89 -0.70 -20.84 -15.45
N VAL A 90 -0.70 -21.31 -16.71
CA VAL A 90 -1.91 -21.44 -17.51
C VAL A 90 -2.25 -22.91 -17.69
N SER A 91 -3.46 -23.31 -17.33
CA SER A 91 -3.97 -24.65 -17.65
C SER A 91 -4.55 -24.68 -19.08
N PRO A 92 -4.04 -25.50 -20.00
CA PRO A 92 -4.63 -25.68 -21.34
C PRO A 92 -6.08 -26.19 -21.30
N ALA A 93 -6.42 -26.99 -20.28
CA ALA A 93 -7.78 -27.49 -20.04
C ALA A 93 -8.71 -26.44 -19.38
N ASN A 94 -8.23 -25.20 -19.18
CA ASN A 94 -8.93 -24.13 -18.47
C ASN A 94 -9.44 -24.52 -17.07
N THR A 95 -8.73 -25.41 -16.38
CA THR A 95 -9.01 -25.75 -14.99
C THR A 95 -8.40 -24.70 -14.05
N PRO A 96 -9.00 -24.46 -12.87
CA PRO A 96 -8.43 -23.53 -11.89
C PRO A 96 -7.03 -23.98 -11.47
N VAL A 97 -6.05 -23.09 -11.64
CA VAL A 97 -4.67 -23.29 -11.19
C VAL A 97 -4.53 -22.82 -9.75
N ASP A 98 -3.67 -23.48 -8.98
CA ASP A 98 -3.26 -23.03 -7.65
C ASP A 98 -1.72 -22.96 -7.59
N ALA A 99 -1.20 -21.75 -7.49
CA ALA A 99 0.21 -21.45 -7.45
C ALA A 99 0.89 -22.00 -6.18
N TRP A 100 0.16 -22.22 -5.09
CA TRP A 100 0.77 -22.61 -3.81
C TRP A 100 1.48 -23.98 -3.84
N PRO A 101 0.82 -25.09 -4.24
CA PRO A 101 1.49 -26.38 -4.38
C PRO A 101 2.65 -26.35 -5.38
N ILE A 102 2.51 -25.58 -6.46
CA ILE A 102 3.51 -25.46 -7.54
C ILE A 102 4.76 -24.74 -7.02
N LEU A 103 4.57 -23.64 -6.29
CA LEU A 103 5.63 -22.90 -5.61
C LEU A 103 6.38 -23.81 -4.64
N LEU A 104 5.67 -24.56 -3.79
CA LEU A 104 6.30 -25.49 -2.85
C LEU A 104 7.09 -26.59 -3.57
N ALA A 105 6.55 -27.16 -4.65
CA ALA A 105 7.24 -28.16 -5.46
C ALA A 105 8.51 -27.60 -6.12
N ALA A 106 8.46 -26.39 -6.67
CA ALA A 106 9.62 -25.71 -7.25
C ALA A 106 10.71 -25.41 -6.19
N ARG A 107 10.31 -24.88 -5.03
CA ARG A 107 11.22 -24.67 -3.89
C ARG A 107 11.87 -25.98 -3.44
N ARG A 108 11.10 -27.08 -3.33
CA ARG A 108 11.63 -28.41 -2.99
C ARG A 108 12.65 -28.89 -4.00
N ARG A 109 12.38 -28.76 -5.30
CA ARG A 109 13.29 -29.17 -6.39
C ARG A 109 14.65 -28.47 -6.28
N LEU A 110 14.66 -27.17 -5.96
CA LEU A 110 15.89 -26.40 -5.74
C LEU A 110 16.69 -26.90 -4.51
N THR A 111 16.00 -27.41 -3.50
CA THR A 111 16.60 -27.88 -2.23
C THR A 111 16.85 -29.41 -2.13
N GLN A 112 16.45 -30.21 -3.13
CA GLN A 112 16.35 -31.67 -3.02
C GLN A 112 17.70 -32.44 -2.99
N PRO A 113 17.77 -33.61 -2.30
CA PRO A 113 18.97 -34.43 -2.16
C PRO A 113 19.57 -35.11 -3.38
N GLN A 114 18.85 -35.25 -4.49
CA GLN A 114 19.35 -36.07 -5.60
C GLN A 114 20.40 -35.32 -6.45
N LEU A 115 20.41 -33.98 -6.33
CA LEU A 115 21.52 -33.11 -6.72
C LEU A 115 22.66 -33.06 -5.66
N ILE A 116 22.46 -33.65 -4.47
CA ILE A 116 23.42 -33.69 -3.36
C ILE A 116 24.34 -34.90 -3.51
N ARG A 117 25.25 -34.85 -4.49
CA ARG A 117 26.46 -35.68 -4.41
C ARG A 117 27.52 -34.87 -3.65
N ARG A 118 27.42 -34.95 -2.31
CA ARG A 118 28.23 -34.25 -1.29
C ARG A 118 27.83 -32.77 -1.12
N LEU A 119 27.41 -32.37 0.09
CA LEU A 119 27.25 -30.95 0.41
C LEU A 119 28.03 -30.54 1.66
N ASP A 120 28.83 -29.50 1.45
CA ASP A 120 29.24 -28.51 2.44
C ASP A 120 28.01 -27.66 2.85
N ARG A 121 27.96 -27.21 4.11
CA ARG A 121 26.91 -26.37 4.69
C ARG A 121 26.67 -25.08 3.89
N LEU A 122 27.72 -24.51 3.31
CA LEU A 122 27.65 -23.26 2.53
C LEU A 122 26.81 -23.39 1.26
N GLU A 123 26.96 -24.49 0.54
CA GLU A 123 26.26 -24.70 -0.74
C GLU A 123 24.77 -25.03 -0.51
N HIS A 124 24.43 -25.67 0.61
CA HIS A 124 23.04 -25.81 1.04
C HIS A 124 22.38 -24.44 1.31
N LEU A 125 23.08 -23.55 2.02
CA LEU A 125 22.58 -22.18 2.30
C LEU A 125 22.39 -21.37 1.02
N LYS A 126 23.28 -21.49 0.02
CA LYS A 126 23.10 -20.85 -1.29
C LYS A 126 21.82 -21.30 -1.99
N ARG A 127 21.54 -22.61 -2.00
CA ARG A 127 20.32 -23.15 -2.62
C ARG A 127 19.05 -22.72 -1.91
N LEU A 128 19.08 -22.59 -0.58
CA LEU A 128 17.96 -22.02 0.17
C LEU A 128 17.68 -20.57 -0.26
N ARG A 129 18.72 -19.75 -0.46
CA ARG A 129 18.58 -18.38 -0.99
C ARG A 129 17.98 -18.35 -2.41
N VAL A 130 18.38 -19.30 -3.26
CA VAL A 130 17.80 -19.41 -4.62
C VAL A 130 16.33 -19.82 -4.56
N ALA A 131 15.96 -20.76 -3.69
CA ALA A 131 14.56 -21.16 -3.50
C ALA A 131 13.67 -20.01 -3.01
N ARG A 132 14.22 -19.10 -2.21
CA ARG A 132 13.51 -17.90 -1.73
C ARG A 132 13.34 -16.80 -2.78
N GLN A 133 13.98 -16.92 -3.95
CA GLN A 133 13.67 -16.04 -5.09
C GLN A 133 12.30 -16.33 -5.71
N LEU A 134 11.69 -17.48 -5.40
CA LEU A 134 10.32 -17.80 -5.78
C LEU A 134 9.39 -17.42 -4.62
N GLN A 135 8.33 -16.67 -4.90
CA GLN A 135 7.28 -16.35 -3.93
C GLN A 135 5.90 -16.28 -4.59
N LEU A 136 4.84 -16.29 -3.78
CA LEU A 136 3.50 -15.99 -4.29
C LEU A 136 3.44 -14.54 -4.79
N ASP A 137 2.52 -14.27 -5.71
CA ASP A 137 2.10 -12.90 -6.00
C ASP A 137 1.03 -12.51 -4.98
N HIS A 138 1.49 -12.09 -3.79
CA HIS A 138 0.58 -11.70 -2.71
C HIS A 138 -0.22 -10.45 -3.10
N VAL A 139 -1.47 -10.39 -2.64
CA VAL A 139 -2.32 -9.24 -2.85
C VAL A 139 -2.35 -8.40 -1.59
N MET A 140 -1.77 -7.20 -1.66
CA MET A 140 -1.81 -6.22 -0.59
C MET A 140 -3.12 -5.47 -0.62
N SER A 141 -3.56 -4.99 0.53
CA SER A 141 -4.75 -4.16 0.63
C SER A 141 -4.57 -3.01 1.62
N VAL A 142 -5.42 -2.00 1.48
CA VAL A 142 -5.66 -1.05 2.57
C VAL A 142 -6.25 -1.85 3.74
N ALA A 143 -5.65 -1.73 4.91
CA ALA A 143 -6.08 -2.49 6.07
C ALA A 143 -7.51 -2.07 6.47
N GLY A 144 -8.48 -2.96 6.29
CA GLY A 144 -9.84 -2.76 6.80
C GLY A 144 -9.92 -2.93 8.33
N TYR A 145 -11.00 -2.44 8.91
CA TYR A 145 -11.34 -2.58 10.34
C TYR A 145 -11.81 -3.99 10.73
N GLU A 146 -12.09 -4.81 9.73
CA GLU A 146 -12.60 -6.16 9.93
C GLU A 146 -11.43 -7.12 10.12
N SER A 147 -11.36 -7.72 11.30
CA SER A 147 -10.50 -8.88 11.55
C SER A 147 -11.12 -10.18 11.01
N MET A 148 -12.15 -10.12 10.16
CA MET A 148 -12.87 -11.31 9.71
C MET A 148 -11.93 -12.17 8.86
N PRO A 149 -11.48 -13.32 9.37
CA PRO A 149 -10.79 -14.28 8.52
C PRO A 149 -11.85 -14.79 7.56
N TYR A 150 -11.65 -14.63 6.25
CA TYR A 150 -12.51 -15.21 5.21
C TYR A 150 -12.74 -16.75 5.36
N TYR A 151 -12.06 -17.41 6.30
CA TYR A 151 -12.16 -18.86 6.61
C TYR A 151 -13.17 -19.21 7.71
N VAL A 152 -13.86 -18.24 8.31
CA VAL A 152 -14.98 -18.53 9.20
C VAL A 152 -16.27 -18.27 8.40
N PRO A 153 -16.97 -19.31 7.92
CA PRO A 153 -18.30 -19.09 7.37
C PRO A 153 -19.14 -18.41 8.45
N LEU A 154 -19.82 -17.33 8.08
CA LEU A 154 -20.92 -16.78 8.87
C LEU A 154 -21.78 -17.96 9.36
N PRO A 155 -22.03 -18.10 10.67
CA PRO A 155 -22.81 -19.22 11.18
C PRO A 155 -24.25 -19.09 10.65
N TYR A 156 -24.52 -19.75 9.53
CA TYR A 156 -25.82 -19.83 8.85
C TYR A 156 -26.90 -20.58 9.67
N TYR A 157 -26.60 -20.96 10.92
CA TYR A 157 -27.46 -21.77 11.78
C TYR A 157 -28.03 -21.04 13.00
N VAL A 158 -27.87 -19.72 13.11
CA VAL A 158 -28.65 -18.95 14.09
C VAL A 158 -29.83 -18.30 13.36
N PRO A 159 -31.03 -18.91 13.34
CA PRO A 159 -32.21 -18.17 12.93
C PRO A 159 -32.35 -16.97 13.87
N LEU A 160 -32.45 -15.76 13.30
CA LEU A 160 -32.89 -14.57 14.04
C LEU A 160 -34.21 -14.93 14.73
N PRO A 161 -34.30 -14.92 16.07
CA PRO A 161 -35.54 -15.25 16.74
C PRO A 161 -36.59 -14.19 16.42
N TYR A 162 -37.65 -14.60 15.71
CA TYR A 162 -38.79 -13.78 15.26
C TYR A 162 -39.59 -13.09 16.39
N TYR A 163 -39.20 -13.24 17.66
CA TYR A 163 -39.93 -12.78 18.83
C TYR A 163 -39.18 -11.78 19.71
N VAL A 164 -38.01 -11.29 19.28
CA VAL A 164 -37.31 -10.19 19.95
C VAL A 164 -37.25 -9.01 18.98
N PRO A 165 -37.98 -7.90 19.20
CA PRO A 165 -37.71 -6.69 18.44
C PRO A 165 -36.27 -6.28 18.73
N LEU A 166 -35.42 -6.23 17.70
CA LEU A 166 -34.11 -5.61 17.76
C LEU A 166 -34.29 -4.19 18.33
N PRO A 167 -33.74 -3.86 19.50
CA PRO A 167 -33.68 -2.48 19.95
C PRO A 167 -32.87 -1.71 18.91
N TYR A 168 -33.39 -0.57 18.44
CA TYR A 168 -32.81 0.31 17.42
C TYR A 168 -31.40 0.88 17.79
N TYR A 169 -30.79 0.41 18.88
CA TYR A 169 -29.55 0.90 19.47
C TYR A 169 -28.51 -0.19 19.76
N VAL A 170 -28.77 -1.45 19.37
CA VAL A 170 -27.78 -2.53 19.51
C VAL A 170 -27.39 -2.99 18.12
N PRO A 171 -26.27 -2.48 17.55
CA PRO A 171 -25.65 -3.15 16.42
C PRO A 171 -25.44 -4.63 16.79
N LEU A 172 -25.53 -5.53 15.81
CA LEU A 172 -24.94 -6.89 15.91
C LEU A 172 -23.54 -6.79 16.54
N PRO A 173 -22.94 -7.84 17.15
CA PRO A 173 -21.61 -7.69 17.77
C PRO A 173 -20.54 -7.33 16.72
N VAL A 174 -20.45 -6.04 16.42
CA VAL A 174 -19.36 -5.40 15.71
C VAL A 174 -18.24 -5.41 16.74
N GLN A 175 -17.08 -5.96 16.37
CA GLN A 175 -15.89 -5.79 17.21
C GLN A 175 -15.73 -4.30 17.52
N PRO A 176 -15.22 -3.90 18.70
CA PRO A 176 -15.13 -2.47 19.04
C PRO A 176 -14.37 -1.62 18.00
N ALA A 177 -13.46 -2.23 17.22
CA ALA A 177 -12.79 -1.60 16.09
C ALA A 177 -13.74 -1.13 14.96
N GLY A 178 -14.92 -1.73 14.79
CA GLY A 178 -15.89 -1.30 13.79
C GLY A 178 -16.63 -0.01 14.14
N GLU A 179 -16.54 0.49 15.39
CA GLU A 179 -17.07 1.83 15.72
C GLU A 179 -16.45 2.93 14.85
N TYR A 180 -15.19 2.75 14.44
CA TYR A 180 -14.45 3.68 13.58
C TYR A 180 -14.92 3.67 12.13
N GLN A 181 -15.92 2.86 11.78
CA GLN A 181 -16.61 2.93 10.48
C GLN A 181 -17.86 3.82 10.55
N HIS A 182 -18.35 4.17 11.74
CA HIS A 182 -19.58 4.93 11.91
C HIS A 182 -19.35 6.45 11.94
N PRO A 183 -20.17 7.23 11.20
CA PRO A 183 -20.14 8.68 11.28
C PRO A 183 -20.26 9.22 12.71
N GLY A 184 -19.36 10.12 13.09
CA GLY A 184 -19.27 10.68 14.44
C GLY A 184 -18.44 9.86 15.45
N SER A 185 -18.06 8.63 15.12
CA SER A 185 -17.22 7.75 15.95
C SER A 185 -15.88 7.40 15.29
N GLY A 186 -15.43 8.23 14.33
CA GLY A 186 -14.19 8.01 13.57
C GLY A 186 -14.42 7.56 12.12
N GLY A 187 -15.66 7.26 11.73
CA GLY A 187 -16.04 6.92 10.37
C GLY A 187 -15.79 8.03 9.34
N ARG A 188 -15.87 7.64 8.06
CA ARG A 188 -15.83 8.57 6.94
C ARG A 188 -17.08 9.45 6.98
N THR A 189 -16.94 10.77 7.13
CA THR A 189 -18.09 11.68 7.29
C THR A 189 -17.80 13.06 6.74
N PRO A 190 -18.69 13.70 5.98
CA PRO A 190 -18.43 15.02 5.42
C PRO A 190 -18.38 16.09 6.51
N VAL A 191 -17.45 17.03 6.34
CA VAL A 191 -17.29 18.18 7.25
C VAL A 191 -17.06 19.45 6.46
N ALA A 192 -17.31 20.60 7.09
CA ALA A 192 -16.94 21.90 6.54
C ALA A 192 -15.59 22.34 7.12
N VAL A 193 -14.63 22.67 6.25
CA VAL A 193 -13.35 23.26 6.63
C VAL A 193 -13.33 24.72 6.15
N VAL A 194 -12.97 25.64 7.05
CA VAL A 194 -12.89 27.09 6.77
C VAL A 194 -11.45 27.56 6.52
N LEU A 195 -10.48 26.66 6.63
CA LEU A 195 -9.07 26.94 6.36
C LEU A 195 -8.86 27.05 4.84
N ASP A 196 -8.13 28.06 4.39
CA ASP A 196 -7.62 28.15 3.02
C ASP A 196 -6.54 27.08 2.75
N ASP A 197 -6.27 26.76 1.47
CA ASP A 197 -5.21 25.83 1.09
C ASP A 197 -3.87 26.21 1.77
N PRO A 198 -3.28 25.31 2.59
CA PRO A 198 -2.00 25.55 3.23
C PRO A 198 -0.89 25.97 2.26
N ALA A 199 -0.89 25.46 1.02
CA ALA A 199 0.13 25.78 0.01
C ALA A 199 0.14 27.27 -0.39
N CYS A 200 -0.97 28.00 -0.21
CA CYS A 200 -1.00 29.45 -0.46
C CYS A 200 -0.09 30.24 0.50
N ARG A 201 0.34 29.61 1.60
CA ARG A 201 1.25 30.19 2.60
C ARG A 201 2.60 29.47 2.65
N ALA A 202 2.87 28.58 1.70
CA ALA A 202 4.13 27.85 1.62
C ALA A 202 5.31 28.79 1.36
N ARG A 203 6.44 28.56 2.02
CA ARG A 203 7.68 29.29 1.76
C ARG A 203 8.25 28.89 0.40
N GLU A 204 9.00 29.80 -0.23
CA GLU A 204 9.78 29.46 -1.41
C GLU A 204 11.07 28.75 -0.99
N LEU A 205 11.24 27.50 -1.43
CA LEU A 205 12.44 26.71 -1.23
C LEU A 205 13.20 26.60 -2.55
N LYS A 206 14.52 26.40 -2.49
CA LYS A 206 15.34 26.09 -3.69
C LYS A 206 14.90 24.79 -4.36
N ARG A 207 14.51 23.81 -3.53
CA ARG A 207 13.92 22.53 -3.91
C ARG A 207 12.82 22.23 -2.90
N ALA A 208 11.68 21.74 -3.37
CA ALA A 208 10.63 21.23 -2.51
C ALA A 208 10.90 19.76 -2.16
N PRO A 209 10.65 19.31 -0.92
CA PRO A 209 10.72 17.87 -0.63
C PRO A 209 9.62 17.15 -1.39
N LEU A 210 9.94 15.99 -1.98
CA LEU A 210 9.01 15.17 -2.74
C LEU A 210 8.53 13.98 -1.90
N VAL A 211 7.20 13.89 -1.76
CA VAL A 211 6.52 12.75 -1.16
C VAL A 211 5.81 11.94 -2.24
N VAL A 212 6.18 10.67 -2.40
CA VAL A 212 5.51 9.74 -3.31
C VAL A 212 4.51 8.88 -2.54
N VAL A 213 3.30 8.74 -3.08
CA VAL A 213 2.16 8.05 -2.46
C VAL A 213 1.59 7.01 -3.43
N PRO A 214 2.09 5.76 -3.42
CA PRO A 214 1.45 4.65 -4.12
C PRO A 214 0.17 4.24 -3.39
N ASP A 215 -1.00 4.59 -3.94
CA ASP A 215 -2.30 4.44 -3.26
C ASP A 215 -3.46 4.41 -4.29
N SER A 216 -4.68 4.86 -3.95
CA SER A 216 -5.77 5.05 -4.90
C SER A 216 -5.49 6.21 -5.88
N GLY A 217 -6.35 6.40 -6.87
CA GLY A 217 -6.29 7.59 -7.73
C GLY A 217 -6.48 8.89 -6.95
N LEU A 218 -5.93 9.99 -7.47
CA LEU A 218 -6.10 11.33 -6.92
C LEU A 218 -7.42 11.92 -7.45
N GLY A 219 -8.45 11.96 -6.61
CA GLY A 219 -9.72 12.58 -7.00
C GLY A 219 -9.67 14.12 -7.04
N PRO A 220 -10.59 14.76 -7.79
CA PRO A 220 -10.61 16.21 -7.98
C PRO A 220 -10.86 16.96 -6.66
N HIS A 221 -10.02 17.96 -6.37
CA HIS A 221 -10.18 18.81 -5.19
C HIS A 221 -9.55 20.21 -5.42
N PRO A 222 -10.16 21.31 -4.95
CA PRO A 222 -9.63 22.67 -5.15
C PRO A 222 -8.18 22.89 -4.69
N TRP A 223 -7.75 22.25 -3.59
CA TRP A 223 -6.36 22.36 -3.10
C TRP A 223 -5.33 21.67 -4.02
N PHE A 224 -5.78 20.86 -4.97
CA PHE A 224 -4.94 20.03 -5.83
C PHE A 224 -5.01 20.46 -7.31
N ALA A 225 -5.44 21.69 -7.58
CA ALA A 225 -5.51 22.25 -8.93
C ALA A 225 -4.14 22.59 -9.55
N ASP A 226 -3.10 22.77 -8.74
CA ASP A 226 -1.72 23.04 -9.21
C ASP A 226 -0.93 21.74 -9.40
N GLU A 227 -0.83 21.29 -10.65
CA GLU A 227 -0.11 20.06 -11.03
C GLU A 227 1.39 20.10 -10.68
N ASN A 228 1.99 21.28 -10.48
CA ASN A 228 3.39 21.38 -10.06
C ASN A 228 3.60 21.05 -8.59
N ARG A 229 2.55 21.17 -7.76
CA ARG A 229 2.59 20.85 -6.33
C ARG A 229 2.06 19.47 -6.04
N ILE A 230 1.11 18.98 -6.83
CA ILE A 230 0.55 17.65 -6.67
C ILE A 230 0.10 17.10 -8.00
N THR A 231 0.46 15.85 -8.30
CA THR A 231 0.06 15.23 -9.57
C THR A 231 -0.08 13.72 -9.44
N GLU A 232 -0.97 13.16 -10.25
CA GLU A 232 -1.04 11.72 -10.52
C GLU A 232 -0.29 11.30 -11.80
N LYS A 233 0.19 12.27 -12.59
CA LYS A 233 0.93 12.03 -13.84
C LYS A 233 2.40 11.75 -13.51
N VAL A 234 2.66 10.58 -12.96
CA VAL A 234 4.01 10.16 -12.55
C VAL A 234 4.63 9.35 -13.68
N SER A 235 5.88 9.66 -14.03
CA SER A 235 6.62 8.90 -15.05
C SER A 235 8.03 8.54 -14.60
N ALA A 236 8.54 7.45 -15.13
CA ALA A 236 9.90 6.98 -14.91
C ALA A 236 10.38 6.19 -16.12
N GLN A 237 11.60 6.47 -16.60
CA GLN A 237 12.20 5.81 -17.77
C GLN A 237 11.30 5.86 -19.02
N GLY A 238 10.55 6.94 -19.19
CA GLY A 238 9.64 7.14 -20.32
C GLY A 238 8.31 6.38 -20.23
N LEU A 239 8.02 5.74 -19.08
CA LEU A 239 6.77 5.04 -18.82
C LEU A 239 5.89 5.88 -17.89
N THR A 240 4.60 5.96 -18.20
CA THR A 240 3.57 6.49 -17.29
C THR A 240 3.26 5.43 -16.25
N LEU A 241 3.38 5.78 -14.96
CA LEU A 241 3.21 4.86 -13.85
C LEU A 241 1.80 4.97 -13.24
N GLY A 242 1.25 3.84 -12.83
CA GLY A 242 -0.07 3.69 -12.22
C GLY A 242 -1.09 3.05 -13.16
N ILE A 243 -2.21 2.60 -12.58
CA ILE A 243 -3.35 2.01 -13.28
C ILE A 243 -3.86 3.02 -14.34
N GLY A 244 -3.99 2.55 -15.58
CA GLY A 244 -4.34 3.37 -16.74
C GLY A 244 -3.12 3.98 -17.46
N GLY A 245 -1.91 3.82 -16.92
CA GLY A 245 -0.64 4.15 -17.57
C GLY A 245 -0.02 2.96 -18.32
N ASP A 246 1.30 3.05 -18.54
CA ASP A 246 2.09 2.02 -19.21
C ASP A 246 2.48 0.87 -18.26
N LEU A 247 2.56 1.15 -16.94
CA LEU A 247 2.91 0.18 -15.89
C LEU A 247 2.20 0.52 -14.57
N PRO A 248 1.47 -0.42 -13.94
CA PRO A 248 1.33 -1.82 -14.31
C PRO A 248 0.36 -2.02 -15.49
N GLN A 249 0.54 -3.10 -16.25
CA GLN A 249 -0.37 -3.48 -17.34
C GLN A 249 -1.59 -4.22 -16.78
N THR A 250 -2.39 -3.51 -15.99
CA THR A 250 -3.62 -4.02 -15.38
C THR A 250 -4.84 -3.47 -16.10
N THR A 251 -5.84 -4.32 -16.34
CA THR A 251 -7.15 -3.85 -16.80
C THR A 251 -7.77 -2.99 -15.70
N PRO A 252 -8.35 -1.81 -16.03
CA PRO A 252 -9.12 -1.05 -15.06
C PRO A 252 -10.25 -1.88 -14.45
N SER A 253 -10.61 -1.59 -13.21
CA SER A 253 -11.78 -2.18 -12.55
C SER A 253 -13.05 -1.97 -13.37
N GLU A 254 -13.97 -2.94 -13.32
CA GLU A 254 -15.29 -2.73 -13.90
C GLU A 254 -15.98 -1.55 -13.20
N PRO A 255 -16.70 -0.68 -13.93
CA PRO A 255 -17.43 0.40 -13.30
C PRO A 255 -18.40 -0.14 -12.25
N GLY A 256 -18.53 0.58 -11.13
CA GLY A 256 -19.55 0.30 -10.12
C GLY A 256 -20.95 0.23 -10.73
N ASN A 257 -21.86 -0.48 -10.05
CA ASN A 257 -23.22 -0.65 -10.51
C ASN A 257 -23.92 0.72 -10.62
N PRO A 258 -24.32 1.18 -11.82
CA PRO A 258 -24.90 2.50 -11.98
C PRO A 258 -26.30 2.61 -11.37
N LEU A 259 -26.89 1.52 -10.88
CA LEU A 259 -28.25 1.46 -10.36
C LEU A 259 -28.36 1.66 -8.85
N ASP A 260 -27.27 1.54 -8.09
CA ASP A 260 -27.30 1.70 -6.63
C ASP A 260 -26.57 2.94 -6.11
N GLY A 261 -25.72 3.59 -6.92
CA GLY A 261 -24.99 4.78 -6.48
C GLY A 261 -23.88 4.46 -5.48
N SER A 262 -23.49 3.18 -5.36
CA SER A 262 -22.51 2.74 -4.39
C SER A 262 -21.14 3.38 -4.63
N VAL A 263 -20.57 3.88 -3.53
CA VAL A 263 -19.22 4.46 -3.53
C VAL A 263 -18.25 3.37 -3.11
N ALA A 264 -17.25 3.10 -3.95
CA ALA A 264 -16.18 2.18 -3.61
C ALA A 264 -15.57 2.53 -2.22
N PRO A 265 -15.34 1.53 -1.33
CA PRO A 265 -14.98 1.76 0.07
C PRO A 265 -13.78 2.69 0.27
N TYR A 266 -12.81 2.62 -0.63
CA TYR A 266 -11.56 3.39 -0.56
C TYR A 266 -11.49 4.55 -1.55
N ARG A 267 -12.62 4.92 -2.21
CA ARG A 267 -12.63 6.11 -3.08
C ARG A 267 -12.23 7.36 -2.30
N GLY A 268 -11.25 8.09 -2.82
CA GLY A 268 -10.69 9.28 -2.19
C GLY A 268 -9.64 9.03 -1.10
N HIS A 269 -9.15 7.79 -0.93
CA HIS A 269 -8.12 7.46 0.06
C HIS A 269 -6.82 8.25 -0.18
N ALA A 270 -6.28 8.24 -1.40
CA ALA A 270 -5.09 9.02 -1.76
C ALA A 270 -5.33 10.53 -1.64
N THR A 271 -6.53 11.02 -2.01
CA THR A 271 -6.91 12.43 -1.84
C THR A 271 -6.90 12.83 -0.36
N PHE A 272 -7.36 11.95 0.53
CA PHE A 272 -7.32 12.17 1.98
C PHE A 272 -5.88 12.22 2.50
N ILE A 273 -5.05 11.28 2.06
CA ILE A 273 -3.61 11.21 2.37
C ILE A 273 -2.88 12.49 1.92
N ALA A 274 -3.10 12.91 0.67
CA ALA A 274 -2.50 14.11 0.12
C ALA A 274 -2.85 15.36 0.92
N GLY A 275 -4.10 15.46 1.40
CA GLY A 275 -4.52 16.56 2.26
C GLY A 275 -3.81 16.59 3.61
N LEU A 276 -3.52 15.43 4.20
CA LEU A 276 -2.78 15.35 5.47
C LEU A 276 -1.32 15.79 5.29
N ILE A 277 -0.69 15.33 4.21
CA ILE A 277 0.68 15.73 3.86
C ILE A 277 0.72 17.24 3.59
N ARG A 278 -0.22 17.78 2.80
CA ARG A 278 -0.33 19.21 2.50
C ARG A 278 -0.55 20.07 3.74
N GLN A 279 -1.35 19.61 4.70
CA GLN A 279 -1.57 20.30 5.98
C GLN A 279 -0.32 20.33 6.85
N THR A 280 0.52 19.29 6.77
CA THR A 280 1.70 19.13 7.63
C THR A 280 2.95 19.78 7.03
N CYS A 281 3.12 19.70 5.71
CA CYS A 281 4.21 20.32 4.95
C CYS A 281 3.65 21.03 3.71
N PRO A 282 3.26 22.31 3.82
CA PRO A 282 2.74 23.10 2.69
C PRO A 282 3.70 23.22 1.50
N GLU A 283 5.01 23.13 1.75
CA GLU A 283 6.07 23.20 0.75
C GLU A 283 6.25 21.88 -0.03
N ALA A 284 5.71 20.75 0.45
CA ALA A 284 5.95 19.46 -0.17
C ALA A 284 5.30 19.37 -1.55
N ARG A 285 6.04 18.80 -2.50
CA ARG A 285 5.47 18.28 -3.74
C ARG A 285 5.00 16.86 -3.52
N ILE A 286 3.82 16.51 -4.05
CA ILE A 286 3.21 15.20 -3.85
C ILE A 286 3.02 14.51 -5.20
N GLN A 287 3.52 13.29 -5.33
CA GLN A 287 3.27 12.44 -6.50
C GLN A 287 2.43 11.24 -6.07
N VAL A 288 1.18 11.19 -6.50
CA VAL A 288 0.29 10.05 -6.26
C VAL A 288 0.47 9.06 -7.40
N VAL A 289 0.76 7.80 -7.09
CA VAL A 289 0.82 6.73 -8.09
C VAL A 289 -0.40 5.84 -7.86
N HIS A 290 -1.34 5.86 -8.80
CA HIS A 290 -2.56 5.08 -8.70
C HIS A 290 -2.26 3.58 -8.81
N MET A 291 -2.28 2.86 -7.70
CA MET A 291 -1.92 1.44 -7.61
C MET A 291 -3.05 0.57 -7.07
N LEU A 292 -3.96 1.13 -6.28
CA LEU A 292 -5.08 0.40 -5.69
C LEU A 292 -6.27 0.38 -6.64
N ASP A 293 -6.87 -0.80 -6.81
CA ASP A 293 -8.17 -0.93 -7.48
C ASP A 293 -9.32 -0.42 -6.60
N ASP A 294 -10.56 -0.46 -7.12
CA ASP A 294 -11.75 -0.01 -6.39
C ASP A 294 -12.01 -0.82 -5.10
N ALA A 295 -11.48 -2.04 -5.02
CA ALA A 295 -11.54 -2.86 -3.80
C ALA A 295 -10.44 -2.50 -2.79
N GLY A 296 -9.54 -1.56 -3.12
CA GLY A 296 -8.42 -1.15 -2.28
C GLY A 296 -7.30 -2.18 -2.25
N THR A 297 -7.10 -2.93 -3.34
CA THR A 297 -6.12 -4.01 -3.43
C THR A 297 -5.10 -3.79 -4.54
N VAL A 298 -3.91 -4.37 -4.38
CA VAL A 298 -2.83 -4.36 -5.38
C VAL A 298 -1.95 -5.62 -5.25
N PRO A 299 -1.70 -6.36 -6.34
CA PRO A 299 -0.72 -7.44 -6.34
C PRO A 299 0.71 -6.93 -6.16
N GLU A 300 1.56 -7.68 -5.44
CA GLU A 300 2.99 -7.41 -5.34
C GLU A 300 3.65 -7.32 -6.72
N GLY A 301 3.26 -8.19 -7.65
CA GLY A 301 3.70 -8.21 -9.04
C GLY A 301 3.36 -6.97 -9.85
N ALA A 302 2.43 -6.14 -9.37
CA ALA A 302 2.12 -4.83 -9.95
C ALA A 302 2.88 -3.70 -9.24
N LEU A 303 2.95 -3.73 -7.90
CA LEU A 303 3.61 -2.68 -7.11
C LEU A 303 5.13 -2.67 -7.28
N ILE A 304 5.79 -3.83 -7.20
CA ILE A 304 7.26 -3.90 -7.19
C ILE A 304 7.88 -3.39 -8.50
N PRO A 305 7.35 -3.71 -9.70
CA PRO A 305 7.84 -3.11 -10.94
C PRO A 305 7.75 -1.58 -10.96
N VAL A 306 6.66 -1.00 -10.44
CA VAL A 306 6.49 0.46 -10.34
C VAL A 306 7.52 1.08 -9.38
N LEU A 307 7.69 0.48 -8.20
CA LEU A 307 8.73 0.90 -7.24
C LEU A 307 10.13 0.76 -7.84
N THR A 308 10.38 -0.27 -8.63
CA THR A 308 11.66 -0.49 -9.33
C THR A 308 11.93 0.63 -10.33
N LYS A 309 10.93 1.08 -11.10
CA LYS A 309 11.07 2.21 -12.02
C LYS A 309 11.30 3.53 -11.30
N LEU A 310 10.59 3.78 -10.21
CA LEU A 310 10.86 4.95 -9.35
C LEU A 310 12.28 4.92 -8.78
N LEU A 311 12.80 3.74 -8.42
CA LEU A 311 14.17 3.60 -7.94
C LEU A 311 15.20 3.83 -9.07
N GLU A 312 14.97 3.30 -10.27
CA GLU A 312 15.80 3.62 -11.44
C GLU A 312 15.84 5.13 -11.69
N ARG A 313 14.69 5.82 -11.57
CA ARG A 313 14.62 7.29 -11.69
C ARG A 313 15.44 7.98 -10.60
N GLN A 314 15.35 7.51 -9.36
CA GLN A 314 16.16 8.01 -8.25
C GLN A 314 17.66 7.84 -8.52
N LEU A 315 18.08 6.67 -9.00
CA LEU A 315 19.47 6.38 -9.34
C LEU A 315 19.98 7.25 -10.49
N ASP A 316 19.17 7.47 -11.52
CA ASP A 316 19.50 8.35 -12.65
C ASP A 316 19.73 9.79 -12.14
N ILE A 317 18.81 10.33 -11.33
CA ILE A 317 18.90 11.70 -10.78
C ILE A 317 20.14 11.87 -9.90
N LEU A 318 20.41 10.93 -8.98
CA LEU A 318 21.59 10.96 -8.11
C LEU A 318 22.91 10.86 -8.88
N ALA A 319 22.90 10.30 -10.10
CA ALA A 319 24.05 10.30 -11.01
C ALA A 319 24.14 11.54 -11.92
N GLY A 320 23.31 12.56 -11.68
CA GLY A 320 23.28 13.79 -12.45
C GLY A 320 22.54 13.67 -13.78
N SER A 321 21.70 12.65 -13.95
CA SER A 321 20.88 12.43 -15.14
C SER A 321 19.40 12.47 -14.78
N GLY A 322 18.73 13.61 -14.94
CA GLY A 322 17.30 13.73 -14.68
C GLY A 322 16.91 15.08 -14.08
N ASP A 323 15.65 15.21 -13.69
CA ASP A 323 15.14 16.41 -13.02
C ASP A 323 15.30 16.26 -11.50
N GLU A 324 16.08 17.16 -10.88
CA GLU A 324 16.28 17.22 -9.43
C GLU A 324 14.97 17.44 -8.65
N ALA A 325 13.95 18.03 -9.29
CA ALA A 325 12.63 18.17 -8.68
C ALA A 325 11.98 16.80 -8.43
N ASP A 326 12.28 15.78 -9.25
CA ASP A 326 11.76 14.41 -9.17
C ASP A 326 12.56 13.48 -8.23
N LEU A 327 13.61 13.99 -7.58
CA LEU A 327 14.31 13.27 -6.52
C LEU A 327 13.32 13.00 -5.39
N ILE A 328 13.15 11.75 -5.00
CA ILE A 328 12.21 11.32 -3.97
C ILE A 328 12.89 11.49 -2.60
N ASP A 329 12.22 12.10 -1.62
CA ASP A 329 12.72 12.14 -0.24
C ASP A 329 11.90 11.25 0.69
N VAL A 330 10.60 11.09 0.43
CA VAL A 330 9.70 10.29 1.28
C VAL A 330 8.79 9.41 0.42
N ILE A 331 8.60 8.15 0.81
CA ILE A 331 7.57 7.26 0.26
C ILE A 331 6.61 6.91 1.38
N SER A 332 5.31 7.16 1.18
CA SER A 332 4.24 6.81 2.12
C SER A 332 3.45 5.61 1.60
N LEU A 333 3.50 4.49 2.32
CA LEU A 333 2.82 3.23 1.98
C LEU A 333 1.70 2.94 2.99
N SER A 334 0.45 3.09 2.53
CA SER A 334 -0.75 2.91 3.35
C SER A 334 -1.48 1.59 3.04
N LEU A 335 -0.70 0.53 2.80
CA LEU A 335 -1.16 -0.79 2.37
C LEU A 335 -0.30 -1.89 3.01
N GLY A 336 -0.80 -3.13 3.02
CA GLY A 336 0.02 -4.27 3.43
C GLY A 336 -0.65 -5.62 3.29
N TYR A 337 0.09 -6.66 3.70
CA TYR A 337 -0.35 -8.06 3.71
C TYR A 337 0.29 -8.84 4.87
N TYR A 338 -0.30 -9.98 5.20
CA TYR A 338 0.27 -10.94 6.15
C TYR A 338 0.95 -12.07 5.38
N HIS A 339 2.18 -12.42 5.75
CA HIS A 339 2.93 -13.48 5.06
C HIS A 339 2.51 -14.89 5.54
N GLU A 340 2.53 -15.87 4.64
CA GLU A 340 2.12 -17.25 4.91
C GLU A 340 3.07 -18.01 5.84
N ASP A 341 4.35 -17.64 5.89
CA ASP A 341 5.29 -18.23 6.85
C ASP A 341 5.76 -17.18 7.88
N PRO A 342 5.32 -17.26 9.14
CA PRO A 342 5.74 -16.33 10.20
C PRO A 342 7.19 -16.54 10.67
N LYS A 343 7.80 -17.70 10.38
CA LYS A 343 9.22 -17.94 10.68
C LYS A 343 10.14 -17.50 9.55
N ASP A 344 9.60 -17.27 8.37
CA ASP A 344 10.40 -16.74 7.28
C ASP A 344 10.70 -15.28 7.62
N GLN A 345 11.91 -15.07 8.13
CA GLN A 345 12.47 -13.74 8.20
C GLN A 345 12.61 -13.31 6.76
N LEU A 346 11.64 -12.52 6.26
CA LEU A 346 11.53 -11.98 4.90
C LEU A 346 12.69 -11.05 4.52
N GLU A 347 13.90 -11.32 5.02
CA GLU A 347 15.16 -10.64 4.77
C GLU A 347 15.47 -10.50 3.30
N ASP A 348 15.09 -11.50 2.51
CA ASP A 348 15.27 -11.52 1.08
C ASP A 348 13.94 -11.50 0.32
N ALA A 349 12.87 -10.94 0.90
CA ALA A 349 11.65 -10.66 0.14
C ALA A 349 11.92 -9.53 -0.89
N PRO A 350 11.44 -9.63 -2.14
CA PRO A 350 11.64 -8.62 -3.16
C PRO A 350 11.13 -7.22 -2.75
N LEU A 351 9.95 -7.15 -2.12
CA LEU A 351 9.42 -5.90 -1.59
C LEU A 351 10.33 -5.28 -0.51
N ARG A 352 10.87 -6.10 0.40
CA ARG A 352 11.83 -5.60 1.41
C ARG A 352 13.08 -5.03 0.76
N ASN A 353 13.62 -5.73 -0.25
CA ASN A 353 14.85 -5.32 -0.93
C ASN A 353 14.68 -3.97 -1.61
N VAL A 354 13.61 -3.76 -2.39
CA VAL A 354 13.39 -2.48 -3.09
C VAL A 354 13.25 -1.32 -2.10
N LEU A 355 12.53 -1.51 -0.98
CA LEU A 355 12.38 -0.48 0.05
C LEU A 355 13.68 -0.19 0.80
N GLN A 356 14.53 -1.20 1.00
CA GLN A 356 15.86 -0.99 1.58
C GLN A 356 16.80 -0.24 0.64
N GLU A 357 16.72 -0.47 -0.68
CA GLU A 357 17.51 0.30 -1.64
C GLU A 357 17.08 1.77 -1.65
N PHE A 358 15.78 2.06 -1.57
CA PHE A 358 15.31 3.45 -1.35
C PHE A 358 15.95 4.07 -0.10
N GLY A 359 15.98 3.36 1.03
CA GLY A 359 16.64 3.83 2.25
C GLY A 359 18.14 4.11 2.07
N ARG A 360 18.85 3.33 1.24
CA ARG A 360 20.28 3.57 0.91
C ARG A 360 20.48 4.80 0.03
N LEU A 361 19.46 5.19 -0.72
CA LEU A 361 19.43 6.39 -1.55
C LEU A 361 18.91 7.62 -0.80
N GLY A 362 18.76 7.54 0.53
CA GLY A 362 18.32 8.65 1.37
C GLY A 362 16.82 8.91 1.37
N VAL A 363 16.01 7.91 0.96
CA VAL A 363 14.55 8.03 0.97
C VAL A 363 13.98 7.47 2.27
N ALA A 364 13.21 8.28 2.99
CA ALA A 364 12.47 7.83 4.16
C ALA A 364 11.22 7.07 3.73
N VAL A 365 11.14 5.78 4.05
CA VAL A 365 9.95 4.96 3.78
C VAL A 365 9.10 4.88 5.04
N VAL A 366 7.83 5.28 4.93
CA VAL A 366 6.84 5.22 6.02
C VAL A 366 5.75 4.22 5.64
N ALA A 367 5.42 3.30 6.55
CA ALA A 367 4.40 2.28 6.32
C ALA A 367 3.39 2.15 7.47
N SER A 368 2.11 2.06 7.15
CA SER A 368 1.02 1.91 8.14
C SER A 368 1.02 0.53 8.80
N ALA A 369 0.80 0.47 10.11
CA ALA A 369 0.81 -0.80 10.86
C ALA A 369 -0.42 -1.71 10.59
N GLY A 370 -1.54 -1.18 10.12
CA GLY A 370 -2.77 -1.95 9.89
C GLY A 370 -3.83 -1.76 10.98
N ASN A 371 -5.05 -2.22 10.68
CA ASN A 371 -6.28 -1.83 11.38
C ASN A 371 -7.07 -3.03 11.95
N GLN A 372 -6.40 -4.16 12.18
CA GLN A 372 -7.06 -5.41 12.57
C GLN A 372 -6.94 -5.76 14.06
N SER A 373 -6.44 -4.85 14.90
CA SER A 373 -6.25 -5.06 16.35
C SER A 373 -5.44 -6.33 16.67
N THR A 374 -4.39 -6.61 15.89
CA THR A 374 -3.54 -7.82 16.04
C THR A 374 -2.09 -7.47 16.32
N THR A 375 -1.35 -8.43 16.90
CA THR A 375 0.11 -8.36 17.04
C THR A 375 0.85 -9.01 15.87
N ASP A 376 0.12 -9.59 14.91
CA ASP A 376 0.71 -10.21 13.73
C ASP A 376 1.41 -9.17 12.85
N LYS A 377 2.59 -9.55 12.35
CA LYS A 377 3.41 -8.69 11.48
C LYS A 377 2.71 -8.45 10.15
N LEU A 378 2.36 -7.20 9.89
CA LEU A 378 1.89 -6.72 8.58
C LEU A 378 3.07 -6.17 7.78
N TYR A 379 3.28 -6.65 6.56
CA TYR A 379 4.34 -6.17 5.66
C TYR A 379 3.76 -5.18 4.65
N PRO A 380 4.48 -4.10 4.29
CA PRO A 380 5.91 -3.84 4.56
C PRO A 380 6.23 -3.21 5.93
N ALA A 381 5.25 -2.79 6.72
CA ALA A 381 5.50 -2.09 7.98
C ALA A 381 6.40 -2.87 8.96
N ALA A 382 6.21 -4.18 9.07
CA ALA A 382 7.03 -5.05 9.91
C ALA A 382 8.49 -5.19 9.45
N PHE A 383 8.88 -4.68 8.27
CA PHE A 383 10.29 -4.54 7.89
C PHE A 383 11.03 -3.48 8.71
N SER A 384 10.31 -2.61 9.43
CA SER A 384 10.89 -1.61 10.34
C SER A 384 11.46 -2.19 11.62
N GLY A 385 11.15 -3.46 11.94
CA GLY A 385 11.46 -4.12 13.21
C GLY A 385 12.91 -3.90 13.64
N GLN A 386 13.06 -3.02 14.62
CA GLN A 386 14.32 -2.43 15.08
C GLN A 386 15.39 -3.50 15.26
N THR A 387 16.30 -3.57 14.29
CA THR A 387 17.47 -4.45 14.36
C THR A 387 18.41 -3.88 15.41
N GLU A 388 19.05 -4.76 16.20
CA GLU A 388 19.89 -4.44 17.38
C GLU A 388 21.00 -3.38 17.13
N ALA A 389 21.25 -3.00 15.87
CA ALA A 389 21.85 -1.73 15.44
C ALA A 389 21.25 -1.30 14.09
N PHE A 390 21.09 0.00 13.86
CA PHE A 390 20.74 0.53 12.54
C PHE A 390 21.97 0.55 11.61
N ASP A 391 21.73 0.51 10.30
CA ASP A 391 22.77 0.71 9.30
C ASP A 391 22.87 2.21 9.00
N VAL A 392 23.95 2.85 9.42
CA VAL A 392 24.17 4.30 9.22
C VAL A 392 24.08 4.72 7.76
N GLY A 393 24.41 3.83 6.81
CA GLY A 393 24.33 4.08 5.37
C GLY A 393 22.92 3.90 4.77
N ARG A 394 21.91 3.60 5.59
CA ARG A 394 20.55 3.31 5.13
C ARG A 394 19.50 3.86 6.09
N VAL A 395 18.67 4.77 5.59
CA VAL A 395 17.52 5.28 6.34
C VAL A 395 16.54 4.11 6.61
N PRO A 396 16.11 3.89 7.87
CA PRO A 396 15.23 2.78 8.20
C PRO A 396 13.81 3.07 7.73
N LEU A 397 13.10 2.01 7.34
CA LEU A 397 11.66 2.06 7.16
C LEU A 397 11.00 2.28 8.53
N VAL A 398 10.01 3.16 8.61
CA VAL A 398 9.28 3.47 9.84
C VAL A 398 7.88 2.88 9.79
N SER A 399 7.54 2.00 10.72
CA SER A 399 6.15 1.55 10.94
C SER A 399 5.40 2.51 11.86
N VAL A 400 4.15 2.83 11.48
CA VAL A 400 3.33 3.81 12.19
C VAL A 400 1.98 3.21 12.61
N GLY A 401 1.74 3.17 13.93
CA GLY A 401 0.46 2.90 14.56
C GLY A 401 -0.40 4.16 14.70
N ALA A 402 -1.70 3.98 14.99
CA ALA A 402 -2.66 5.08 15.07
C ALA A 402 -3.00 5.45 16.53
N LEU A 403 -3.15 6.74 16.78
CA LEU A 403 -3.67 7.31 18.03
C LEU A 403 -5.08 7.89 17.83
N ASN A 404 -5.85 7.83 18.91
CA ASN A 404 -7.09 8.56 19.12
C ASN A 404 -6.84 10.06 19.36
N PRO A 405 -7.87 10.91 19.25
CA PRO A 405 -7.77 12.34 19.56
C PRO A 405 -7.31 12.66 21.00
N ASP A 406 -7.56 11.75 21.95
CA ASP A 406 -7.10 11.88 23.34
C ASP A 406 -5.67 11.39 23.58
N GLY A 407 -4.99 10.93 22.52
CA GLY A 407 -3.63 10.40 22.56
C GLY A 407 -3.52 8.93 22.97
N THR A 408 -4.63 8.25 23.25
CA THR A 408 -4.61 6.79 23.45
C THR A 408 -4.35 6.06 22.14
N VAL A 409 -3.85 4.82 22.19
CA VAL A 409 -3.74 3.99 20.97
C VAL A 409 -5.14 3.70 20.45
N ALA A 410 -5.36 3.96 19.15
CA ALA A 410 -6.64 3.69 18.51
C ALA A 410 -6.94 2.20 18.55
N TYR A 411 -8.16 1.81 18.92
CA TYR A 411 -8.50 0.41 19.23
C TYR A 411 -8.21 -0.53 18.05
N PHE A 412 -8.40 -0.05 16.82
CA PHE A 412 -8.16 -0.81 15.60
C PHE A 412 -6.67 -1.02 15.29
N SER A 413 -5.77 -0.20 15.82
CA SER A 413 -4.35 -0.22 15.43
C SER A 413 -3.71 -1.56 15.75
N ASN A 414 -2.99 -2.13 14.79
CA ASN A 414 -2.07 -3.22 15.09
C ASN A 414 -0.94 -2.72 16.00
N ASP A 415 -0.33 -3.64 16.74
CA ASP A 415 0.71 -3.36 17.75
C ASP A 415 1.80 -4.46 17.73
N GLY A 416 2.95 -4.21 18.35
CA GLY A 416 4.04 -5.18 18.48
C GLY A 416 5.42 -4.52 18.50
N ASP A 417 6.44 -5.34 18.70
CA ASP A 417 7.86 -4.93 18.68
C ASP A 417 8.34 -4.36 17.32
N TRP A 418 7.53 -4.56 16.28
CA TRP A 418 7.75 -4.09 14.93
C TRP A 418 7.03 -2.77 14.62
N VAL A 419 6.20 -2.24 15.53
CA VAL A 419 5.59 -0.91 15.38
C VAL A 419 6.53 0.14 15.93
N GLY A 420 7.02 1.02 15.06
CA GLY A 420 8.13 1.92 15.38
C GLY A 420 7.72 3.18 16.13
N CYS A 421 6.55 3.73 15.81
CA CYS A 421 6.00 4.92 16.45
C CYS A 421 4.48 5.02 16.26
N TRP A 422 3.86 6.02 16.88
CA TRP A 422 2.43 6.30 16.76
C TRP A 422 2.19 7.76 16.39
N ARG A 423 1.14 8.00 15.61
CA ARG A 423 0.66 9.34 15.21
C ARG A 423 -0.86 9.42 15.27
N PRO A 424 -1.46 10.62 15.35
CA PRO A 424 -2.90 10.80 15.17
C PRO A 424 -3.37 10.07 13.92
N GLY A 425 -4.32 9.15 14.10
CA GLY A 425 -4.83 8.28 13.04
C GLY A 425 -6.33 8.04 13.10
N ALA A 426 -7.00 8.45 14.18
CA ALA A 426 -8.46 8.39 14.28
C ALA A 426 -9.09 9.79 14.28
N ALA A 427 -10.26 9.89 13.65
CA ALA A 427 -11.05 11.11 13.52
C ALA A 427 -10.25 12.32 12.96
N LEU A 428 -9.36 12.06 12.00
CA LEU A 428 -8.62 13.09 11.29
C LEU A 428 -9.53 13.84 10.33
N VAL A 429 -9.25 15.13 10.07
CA VAL A 429 -9.94 15.94 9.06
C VAL A 429 -9.00 16.14 7.87
N SER A 430 -9.47 15.82 6.67
CA SER A 430 -8.69 16.02 5.45
C SER A 430 -9.57 16.18 4.20
N THR A 431 -8.92 16.34 3.06
CA THR A 431 -9.55 16.51 1.74
C THR A 431 -10.17 15.23 1.24
N LEU A 432 -11.30 15.34 0.55
CA LEU A 432 -11.96 14.27 -0.19
C LEU A 432 -12.34 14.78 -1.59
N PRO A 433 -12.46 13.88 -2.58
CA PRO A 433 -12.86 14.29 -3.92
C PRO A 433 -14.24 14.95 -3.92
N THR A 434 -14.37 16.07 -4.63
CA THR A 434 -15.62 16.86 -4.68
C THR A 434 -16.71 16.21 -5.54
N ASP A 435 -16.42 15.07 -6.16
CA ASP A 435 -17.28 14.30 -7.04
C ASP A 435 -17.76 12.97 -6.41
N ILE A 436 -17.61 12.83 -5.08
CA ILE A 436 -18.24 11.74 -4.32
C ILE A 436 -19.60 12.23 -3.79
N ASP A 437 -20.65 11.60 -4.32
CA ASP A 437 -22.03 11.70 -3.86
C ASP A 437 -22.58 10.27 -3.89
N GLY A 438 -22.84 9.71 -2.71
CA GLY A 438 -23.13 8.29 -2.57
C GLY A 438 -24.60 7.94 -2.65
N GLU A 439 -24.92 6.75 -2.14
CA GLU A 439 -26.28 6.16 -2.17
C GLU A 439 -27.15 6.63 -1.01
N LEU A 440 -26.54 7.10 0.08
CA LEU A 440 -27.27 7.65 1.21
C LEU A 440 -27.77 9.05 0.86
N GLU A 441 -28.79 9.47 1.60
CA GLU A 441 -29.44 10.75 1.39
C GLU A 441 -29.63 11.46 2.73
N PRO A 442 -29.86 12.78 2.73
CA PRO A 442 -30.21 13.49 3.95
C PRO A 442 -31.47 12.89 4.58
N ARG A 443 -31.35 12.48 5.86
CA ARG A 443 -32.48 11.97 6.66
C ARG A 443 -33.74 12.84 6.59
N ALA A 444 -33.59 14.17 6.50
CA ALA A 444 -34.72 15.06 6.26
C ALA A 444 -34.36 16.09 5.20
N ARG A 445 -35.25 16.27 4.22
CA ARG A 445 -35.16 17.29 3.16
C ARG A 445 -36.51 17.98 2.94
N ARG A 446 -36.50 19.31 2.87
CA ARG A 446 -37.68 20.16 2.64
C ARG A 446 -37.30 21.40 1.84
N THR A 447 -38.20 21.87 0.98
CA THR A 447 -38.07 23.18 0.35
C THR A 447 -38.96 24.19 1.06
N PHE A 448 -38.50 25.44 1.18
CA PHE A 448 -39.25 26.55 1.77
C PHE A 448 -39.09 27.80 0.91
N ASP A 449 -40.20 28.32 0.37
CA ASP A 449 -40.18 29.55 -0.41
C ASP A 449 -40.39 30.78 0.50
N PRO A 450 -39.39 31.65 0.66
CA PRO A 450 -39.52 32.85 1.47
C PRO A 450 -40.53 33.86 0.93
N ALA A 451 -40.82 33.85 -0.37
CA ALA A 451 -41.76 34.79 -0.98
C ALA A 451 -43.21 34.42 -0.65
N THR A 452 -43.51 33.13 -0.54
CA THR A 452 -44.87 32.63 -0.28
C THR A 452 -45.08 32.14 1.15
N GLY A 453 -44.00 31.91 1.91
CA GLY A 453 -44.06 31.32 3.25
C GLY A 453 -44.45 29.84 3.25
N LEU A 454 -44.49 29.20 2.08
CA LEU A 454 -44.96 27.82 1.91
C LEU A 454 -43.78 26.83 1.79
N ALA A 455 -43.97 25.65 2.39
CA ALA A 455 -43.07 24.52 2.25
C ALA A 455 -43.47 23.62 1.06
N GLY A 456 -42.53 22.82 0.54
CA GLY A 456 -42.79 21.86 -0.54
C GLY A 456 -42.90 22.49 -1.93
N THR A 457 -42.47 23.74 -2.08
CA THR A 457 -42.50 24.46 -3.36
C THR A 457 -41.25 24.14 -4.17
N ALA A 458 -41.39 24.06 -5.50
CA ALA A 458 -40.26 23.81 -6.41
C ALA A 458 -39.27 25.00 -6.51
N LYS A 459 -39.71 26.21 -6.12
CA LYS A 459 -38.92 27.46 -6.21
C LYS A 459 -38.35 27.93 -4.86
N GLY A 460 -38.44 27.10 -3.82
CA GLY A 460 -38.00 27.44 -2.47
C GLY A 460 -36.52 27.15 -2.19
N ARG A 461 -36.02 27.67 -1.06
CA ARG A 461 -34.71 27.30 -0.50
C ARG A 461 -34.77 25.86 0.01
N THR A 462 -33.81 25.04 -0.39
CA THR A 462 -33.66 23.67 0.13
C THR A 462 -33.09 23.69 1.54
N ARG A 463 -33.66 22.88 2.42
CA ARG A 463 -33.22 22.65 3.80
C ARG A 463 -33.04 21.14 3.94
N ALA A 464 -31.89 20.71 4.43
CA ALA A 464 -31.58 19.30 4.61
C ALA A 464 -30.79 19.08 5.91
N THR A 465 -30.86 17.87 6.45
CA THR A 465 -29.80 17.38 7.36
C THR A 465 -28.51 17.17 6.57
N ILE A 466 -27.40 16.94 7.28
CA ILE A 466 -26.16 16.54 6.61
C ILE A 466 -26.40 15.18 5.93
N ASP A 467 -25.92 15.08 4.71
CA ASP A 467 -25.88 13.86 3.93
C ASP A 467 -24.60 13.09 4.31
N PRO A 468 -24.66 11.84 4.78
CA PRO A 468 -23.49 11.17 5.35
C PRO A 468 -22.43 10.72 4.34
N ASP A 469 -22.72 10.68 3.04
CA ASP A 469 -21.78 10.26 1.99
C ASP A 469 -21.69 11.24 0.80
N ASN A 470 -22.23 12.46 0.95
CA ASN A 470 -22.00 13.56 0.02
C ASN A 470 -20.77 14.37 0.44
N PHE A 471 -19.67 14.22 -0.30
CA PHE A 471 -18.41 14.92 -0.07
C PHE A 471 -18.15 16.04 -1.08
N SER A 472 -19.20 16.56 -1.73
CA SER A 472 -19.07 17.70 -2.65
C SER A 472 -18.46 18.96 -2.01
N GLY A 473 -18.51 19.07 -0.68
CA GLY A 473 -17.80 20.10 0.09
C GLY A 473 -16.27 19.94 0.13
N GLY A 474 -15.73 18.82 -0.34
CA GLY A 474 -14.29 18.58 -0.48
C GLY A 474 -13.57 18.10 0.79
N PHE A 475 -14.26 17.92 1.91
CA PHE A 475 -13.63 17.53 3.17
C PHE A 475 -14.44 16.48 3.93
N GLY A 476 -13.73 15.65 4.67
CA GLY A 476 -14.34 14.71 5.59
C GLY A 476 -13.46 14.38 6.78
N THR A 477 -14.04 13.68 7.74
CA THR A 477 -13.31 12.93 8.75
C THR A 477 -13.04 11.53 8.24
N TRP A 478 -11.93 10.90 8.66
CA TRP A 478 -11.69 9.47 8.48
C TRP A 478 -10.65 8.97 9.49
N SER A 479 -10.55 7.66 9.65
CA SER A 479 -9.64 6.99 10.59
C SER A 479 -8.88 5.89 9.87
N GLY A 480 -7.70 5.54 10.39
CA GLY A 480 -6.88 4.43 9.92
C GLY A 480 -5.40 4.67 10.20
N THR A 481 -4.63 3.59 10.39
CA THR A 481 -3.16 3.66 10.34
C THR A 481 -2.66 4.12 8.98
N SER A 482 -3.47 3.90 7.92
CA SER A 482 -3.30 4.45 6.58
C SER A 482 -3.28 5.98 6.53
N PHE A 483 -3.68 6.67 7.61
CA PHE A 483 -3.59 8.12 7.76
C PHE A 483 -2.53 8.55 8.79
N ALA A 484 -2.31 7.74 9.83
CA ALA A 484 -1.20 7.95 10.77
C ALA A 484 0.17 7.94 10.07
N GLY A 485 0.38 7.01 9.12
CA GLY A 485 1.58 6.96 8.28
C GLY A 485 1.82 8.26 7.50
N PRO A 486 0.88 8.72 6.67
CA PRO A 486 0.95 10.01 5.98
C PRO A 486 1.17 11.24 6.87
N VAL A 487 0.61 11.25 8.09
CA VAL A 487 0.92 12.31 9.05
C VAL A 487 2.42 12.33 9.36
N LEU A 488 3.03 11.18 9.63
CA LEU A 488 4.49 11.11 9.79
C LEU A 488 5.23 11.47 8.50
N ALA A 489 4.78 11.00 7.34
CA ALA A 489 5.42 11.34 6.05
C ALA A 489 5.43 12.85 5.82
N GLY A 490 4.34 13.55 6.12
CA GLY A 490 4.25 15.01 6.10
C GLY A 490 5.17 15.68 7.13
N GLN A 491 5.30 15.12 8.33
CA GLN A 491 6.21 15.67 9.36
C GLN A 491 7.67 15.52 8.95
N ILE A 492 8.06 14.36 8.40
CA ILE A 492 9.40 14.14 7.84
C ILE A 492 9.63 15.14 6.69
N ALA A 493 8.69 15.30 5.77
CA ALA A 493 8.79 16.30 4.70
C ALA A 493 8.97 17.72 5.23
N ALA A 494 8.28 18.10 6.31
CA ALA A 494 8.45 19.40 6.95
C ALA A 494 9.86 19.57 7.55
N ARG A 495 10.43 18.52 8.17
CA ARG A 495 11.83 18.54 8.64
C ARG A 495 12.81 18.70 7.49
N LEU A 496 12.56 18.02 6.36
CA LEU A 496 13.37 18.15 5.16
C LEU A 496 13.30 19.56 4.57
N ALA A 497 12.12 20.18 4.55
CA ALA A 497 11.90 21.56 4.12
C ALA A 497 12.70 22.59 4.93
N ASP A 498 12.91 22.33 6.23
CA ASP A 498 13.71 23.16 7.13
C ASP A 498 15.21 22.85 7.08
N ASP A 499 15.64 21.76 6.44
CA ASP A 499 17.04 21.37 6.38
C ASP A 499 17.80 22.20 5.32
N PRO A 500 18.91 22.88 5.69
CA PRO A 500 19.66 23.74 4.77
C PRO A 500 20.30 22.99 3.60
N THR A 501 20.50 21.66 3.72
CA THR A 501 21.10 20.85 2.65
C THR A 501 20.07 20.29 1.68
N LEU A 502 18.77 20.62 1.79
CA LEU A 502 17.71 20.04 0.93
C LEU A 502 17.98 20.13 -0.58
N ALA A 503 18.68 21.18 -1.01
CA ALA A 503 19.04 21.40 -2.41
C ALA A 503 20.28 20.60 -2.86
N GLU A 504 20.98 19.94 -1.95
CA GLU A 504 22.09 19.02 -2.26
C GLU A 504 21.50 17.66 -2.63
N VAL A 505 21.71 17.27 -3.90
CA VAL A 505 21.10 16.10 -4.55
C VAL A 505 22.06 14.91 -4.67
N ASP A 506 23.17 14.89 -3.92
CA ASP A 506 24.03 13.71 -3.83
C ASP A 506 23.51 12.73 -2.77
N GLN A 507 23.88 11.46 -2.93
CA GLN A 507 23.40 10.38 -2.06
C GLN A 507 23.81 10.54 -0.59
N THR A 508 25.01 11.08 -0.33
CA THR A 508 25.52 11.22 1.05
C THR A 508 24.68 12.24 1.80
N SER A 509 24.50 13.41 1.18
CA SER A 509 23.67 14.49 1.73
C SER A 509 22.21 14.07 1.89
N ALA A 510 21.66 13.28 0.96
CA ALA A 510 20.32 12.73 1.06
C ALA A 510 20.16 11.78 2.26
N VAL A 511 21.08 10.84 2.45
CA VAL A 511 21.05 9.89 3.58
C VAL A 511 21.20 10.61 4.92
N GLU A 512 22.17 11.52 5.05
CA GLU A 512 22.38 12.27 6.29
C GLU A 512 21.16 13.12 6.65
N ARG A 513 20.60 13.83 5.67
CA ARG A 513 19.41 14.68 5.85
C ARG A 513 18.18 13.85 6.24
N ALA A 514 17.94 12.74 5.55
CA ALA A 514 16.82 11.86 5.87
C ALA A 514 16.96 11.22 7.26
N TRP A 515 18.17 10.82 7.66
CA TRP A 515 18.43 10.39 9.03
C TRP A 515 18.13 11.48 10.05
N ARG A 516 18.60 12.72 9.84
CA ARG A 516 18.27 13.85 10.74
C ARG A 516 16.76 14.04 10.88
N ALA A 517 16.02 13.98 9.77
CA ALA A 517 14.56 14.12 9.75
C ALA A 517 13.87 12.98 10.52
N VAL A 518 14.24 11.72 10.26
CA VAL A 518 13.70 10.55 10.96
C VAL A 518 14.04 10.62 12.45
N SER A 519 15.31 10.85 12.81
CA SER A 519 15.74 10.99 14.20
C SER A 519 14.96 12.07 14.96
N ALA A 520 14.68 13.21 14.32
CA ALA A 520 13.91 14.30 14.94
C ALA A 520 12.44 13.92 15.21
N GLU A 521 11.85 13.06 14.38
CA GLU A 521 10.44 12.68 14.49
C GLU A 521 10.19 11.43 15.34
N VAL A 522 11.09 10.43 15.28
CA VAL A 522 10.89 9.16 15.99
C VAL A 522 11.90 8.90 17.09
N GLY A 523 12.91 9.76 17.26
CA GLY A 523 13.91 9.64 18.32
C GLY A 523 14.95 8.54 18.10
N TRP A 524 15.01 7.95 16.91
CA TRP A 524 15.97 6.91 16.56
C TRP A 524 17.33 7.52 16.24
N THR A 525 18.40 6.78 16.50
CA THR A 525 19.77 7.21 16.21
C THR A 525 20.45 6.18 15.29
N PRO A 526 21.19 6.62 14.25
CA PRO A 526 21.94 5.75 13.36
C PRO A 526 22.91 4.79 14.06
#